data_AF-A0A0C9YLC6-F1
#
_entry.id   AF-A0A0C9YLC6-F1
#
_cell.length_a   1.000
_cell.length_b   1.000
_cell.length_c   1.000
_cell.angle_alpha   90.00
_cell.angle_beta   90.00
_cell.angle_gamma   90.00
#
_symmetry.space_group_name_H-M   'P 1'
#
loop_
_entity.id
_entity.type
_entity.pdbx_description
1 polymer ?
#
loop_
_entity_poly.entity_id
_entity_poly.type
_entity_poly.pdbx_seq_one_letter_code
_entity_poly.pdbx_strand_id
1 'polypeptide(L)'
;MDVEDSDKYRKPKRKSHHILTKASEAPNLGPEDGLGTESKLHAHRHGRLPLVAIKKAQELGMCTAREAQAIADEYGKTLASIMAAAGLTMRATWAELIWNMHQAWYAGTNPKTSDENMKDYYCHQMRHYESHKDKEEFPDLWVEIHKFWSESISSTKDVSSKAMVGQLMTCRDSFTQAAQTWCNVENIHVFGCVIDSGNDKAAHQAQGIFSGSSLCTQLAGKRQTDITRLLDYLTTIIK
;
A
#
# COMPACT_ATOMS: atom_id res chain seq x y z
N MET A 1 -3.96 -3.98 -58.53
CA MET A 1 -2.70 -3.43 -58.03
C MET A 1 -2.89 -3.27 -56.53
N ASP A 2 -2.45 -4.30 -55.80
CA ASP A 2 -1.74 -4.30 -54.50
C ASP A 2 -2.29 -3.38 -53.40
N VAL A 3 -2.88 -3.86 -52.29
CA VAL A 3 -2.39 -4.72 -51.17
C VAL A 3 -1.13 -4.19 -50.49
N GLU A 4 -1.31 -3.63 -49.29
CA GLU A 4 -0.61 -3.90 -48.00
C GLU A 4 -0.97 -2.80 -46.99
N ASP A 5 -1.67 -3.08 -45.89
CA ASP A 5 -1.27 -3.73 -44.63
C ASP A 5 -0.64 -2.76 -43.60
N SER A 6 -1.39 -2.46 -42.53
CA SER A 6 -0.84 -2.44 -41.17
C SER A 6 -1.96 -2.48 -40.14
N ASP A 7 -2.59 -3.64 -39.97
CA ASP A 7 -3.46 -3.93 -38.84
C ASP A 7 -2.66 -4.80 -37.84
N LYS A 8 -1.90 -4.14 -36.94
CA LYS A 8 -1.15 -4.84 -35.87
C LYS A 8 -1.42 -4.22 -34.51
N TYR A 9 -1.75 -5.12 -33.58
CA TYR A 9 -1.93 -4.96 -32.13
C TYR A 9 -3.35 -4.74 -31.58
N ARG A 10 -4.27 -5.62 -31.95
CA ARG A 10 -5.41 -6.02 -31.10
C ARG A 10 -5.04 -7.30 -30.36
N LYS A 11 -4.78 -7.26 -29.05
CA LYS A 11 -4.58 -8.49 -28.25
C LYS A 11 -5.92 -9.12 -27.84
N PRO A 12 -6.12 -10.44 -27.98
CA PRO A 12 -7.42 -11.08 -27.75
C PRO A 12 -7.65 -11.51 -26.28
N LYS A 13 -8.93 -11.49 -25.87
CA LYS A 13 -9.46 -12.09 -24.63
C LYS A 13 -9.16 -13.58 -24.59
N ARG A 14 -8.42 -14.05 -23.57
CA ARG A 14 -8.29 -15.50 -23.28
C ARG A 14 -9.53 -15.98 -22.51
N LYS A 15 -10.26 -16.91 -23.11
CA LYS A 15 -11.27 -17.77 -22.47
C LYS A 15 -10.54 -18.82 -21.63
N SER A 16 -10.94 -19.00 -20.37
CA SER A 16 -10.47 -20.12 -19.54
C SER A 16 -11.34 -21.33 -19.86
N HIS A 17 -10.71 -22.41 -20.33
CA HIS A 17 -11.36 -23.68 -20.60
C HIS A 17 -11.56 -24.44 -19.28
N HIS A 18 -12.82 -24.78 -19.00
CA HIS A 18 -13.18 -25.83 -18.07
C HIS A 18 -12.58 -27.16 -18.54
N ILE A 19 -11.84 -27.84 -17.66
CA ILE A 19 -11.61 -29.28 -17.76
C ILE A 19 -12.25 -29.93 -16.53
N LEU A 20 -13.41 -30.53 -16.79
CA LEU A 20 -14.05 -31.54 -15.98
C LEU A 20 -13.50 -32.89 -16.46
N THR A 21 -12.83 -33.67 -15.60
CA THR A 21 -12.73 -35.13 -15.80
C THR A 21 -12.82 -35.85 -14.46
N LYS A 22 -13.45 -37.03 -14.55
CA LYS A 22 -14.26 -37.74 -13.55
C LYS A 22 -13.50 -38.54 -12.49
N ALA A 23 -14.27 -38.92 -11.49
CA ALA A 23 -14.03 -39.93 -10.46
C ALA A 23 -13.69 -41.35 -11.00
N SER A 24 -12.90 -42.08 -10.21
CA SER A 24 -12.77 -43.54 -10.13
C SER A 24 -12.16 -43.84 -8.75
N GLU A 25 -12.99 -44.24 -7.80
CA GLU A 25 -13.06 -45.60 -7.19
C GLU A 25 -11.90 -45.98 -6.27
N ALA A 26 -12.27 -46.25 -5.01
CA ALA A 26 -11.43 -46.81 -3.97
C ALA A 26 -11.25 -48.33 -4.14
N PRO A 27 -10.20 -48.90 -3.52
CA PRO A 27 -10.34 -50.21 -2.89
C PRO A 27 -10.04 -50.13 -1.39
N ASN A 28 -11.00 -50.57 -0.58
CA ASN A 28 -10.81 -50.98 0.80
C ASN A 28 -10.02 -52.30 0.85
N LEU A 29 -8.92 -52.35 1.61
CA LEU A 29 -8.38 -53.60 2.17
C LEU A 29 -7.73 -53.30 3.53
N GLY A 30 -8.42 -53.74 4.60
CA GLY A 30 -7.87 -54.51 5.74
C GLY A 30 -6.92 -53.85 6.76
N PRO A 31 -7.07 -54.12 8.08
CA PRO A 31 -6.30 -53.51 9.16
C PRO A 31 -5.06 -54.35 9.53
N GLU A 32 -3.95 -53.69 9.88
CA GLU A 32 -2.81 -54.32 10.56
C GLU A 32 -2.31 -53.38 11.68
N ASP A 33 -2.35 -53.92 12.90
CA ASP A 33 -1.82 -53.36 14.13
C ASP A 33 -0.28 -53.27 14.10
N GLY A 34 0.30 -52.25 14.76
CA GLY A 34 1.75 -52.28 15.01
C GLY A 34 2.40 -50.96 15.44
N LEU A 35 2.23 -50.61 16.71
CA LEU A 35 3.23 -50.05 17.64
C LEU A 35 4.32 -49.07 17.15
N GLY A 36 4.31 -47.88 17.78
CA GLY A 36 5.49 -47.06 18.08
C GLY A 36 5.92 -46.16 16.92
N THR A 37 5.92 -44.83 17.02
CA THR A 37 6.39 -44.00 18.13
C THR A 37 5.80 -42.61 17.89
N GLU A 38 5.10 -42.03 18.87
CA GLU A 38 4.70 -40.63 18.82
C GLU A 38 5.95 -39.73 18.77
N SER A 39 6.44 -39.42 17.58
CA SER A 39 7.31 -38.26 17.40
C SER A 39 6.42 -37.03 17.32
N LYS A 40 6.03 -36.51 18.49
CA LYS A 40 5.43 -35.19 18.64
C LYS A 40 6.44 -34.15 18.14
N LEU A 41 6.40 -33.86 16.85
CA LEU A 41 6.94 -32.62 16.30
C LEU A 41 6.10 -31.47 16.88
N HIS A 42 6.52 -30.99 18.05
CA HIS A 42 6.00 -29.75 18.62
C HIS A 42 6.30 -28.62 17.63
N ALA A 43 5.30 -28.24 16.84
CA ALA A 43 5.33 -27.01 16.07
C ALA A 43 5.55 -25.85 17.04
N HIS A 44 6.78 -25.34 17.08
CA HIS A 44 7.17 -24.17 17.86
C HIS A 44 6.35 -22.98 17.36
N ARG A 45 5.31 -22.60 18.09
CA ARG A 45 4.58 -21.36 17.82
C ARG A 45 5.49 -20.19 18.19
N HIS A 46 5.84 -19.36 17.22
CA HIS A 46 6.64 -18.17 17.45
C HIS A 46 5.79 -17.10 18.14
N GLY A 47 5.81 -17.10 19.47
CA GLY A 47 5.27 -16.01 20.28
C GLY A 47 6.04 -14.70 20.11
N ARG A 48 5.59 -13.64 20.79
CA ARG A 48 6.25 -12.33 20.83
C ARG A 48 7.71 -12.50 21.23
N LEU A 49 8.61 -11.81 20.52
CA LEU A 49 10.04 -11.77 20.87
C LEU A 49 10.17 -11.40 22.37
N PRO A 50 10.89 -12.22 23.17
CA PRO A 50 11.20 -11.86 24.54
C PRO A 50 11.86 -10.48 24.59
N LEU A 51 11.68 -9.75 25.69
CA LEU A 51 12.19 -8.37 25.82
C LEU A 51 13.70 -8.26 25.52
N VAL A 52 14.46 -9.30 25.88
CA VAL A 52 15.89 -9.44 25.56
C VAL A 52 16.15 -9.54 24.06
N ALA A 53 15.31 -10.28 23.32
CA ALA A 53 15.43 -10.41 21.87
C ALA A 53 15.04 -9.10 21.15
N ILE A 54 14.06 -8.36 21.67
CA ILE A 54 13.73 -7.01 21.19
C ILE A 54 14.92 -6.07 21.37
N LYS A 55 15.54 -6.07 22.57
CA LYS A 55 16.71 -5.24 22.84
C LYS A 55 17.88 -5.57 21.91
N LYS A 56 18.15 -6.86 21.68
CA LYS A 56 19.15 -7.30 20.69
C LYS A 56 18.83 -6.87 19.26
N ALA A 57 17.56 -6.91 18.85
CA ALA A 57 17.15 -6.44 17.53
C ALA A 57 17.31 -4.91 17.38
N GLN A 58 17.05 -4.15 18.44
CA GLN A 58 17.30 -2.70 18.46
C GLN A 58 18.80 -2.38 18.39
N GLU A 59 19.63 -3.10 19.15
CA GLU A 59 21.09 -2.98 19.11
C GLU A 59 21.64 -3.33 17.72
N LEU A 60 21.12 -4.40 17.10
CA LEU A 60 21.44 -4.76 15.72
C LEU A 60 21.09 -3.63 14.75
N GLY A 61 19.87 -3.07 14.83
CA GLY A 61 19.47 -1.94 13.99
C GLY A 61 20.38 -0.72 14.14
N MET A 62 20.80 -0.40 15.36
CA MET A 62 21.75 0.70 15.60
C MET A 62 23.14 0.44 15.05
N CYS A 63 23.65 -0.80 15.17
CA CYS A 63 24.94 -1.18 14.60
C CYS A 63 24.89 -1.12 13.07
N THR A 64 23.85 -1.68 12.45
CA THR A 64 23.67 -1.64 10.99
C THR A 64 23.58 -0.21 10.46
N ALA A 65 22.86 0.68 11.15
CA ALA A 65 22.79 2.09 10.76
C ALA A 65 24.15 2.80 10.86
N ARG A 66 24.93 2.52 11.92
CA ARG A 66 26.28 3.08 12.08
C ARG A 66 27.25 2.61 11.00
N GLU A 67 27.25 1.32 10.69
CA GLU A 67 28.11 0.77 9.63
C GLU A 67 27.72 1.31 8.25
N ALA A 68 26.42 1.40 7.96
CA ALA A 68 25.94 2.00 6.73
C ALA A 68 26.32 3.49 6.62
N GLN A 69 26.33 4.23 7.73
CA GLN A 69 26.79 5.61 7.77
C GLN A 69 28.30 5.72 7.57
N ALA A 70 29.10 4.83 8.16
CA ALA A 70 30.56 4.83 7.96
C ALA A 70 30.92 4.59 6.49
N ILE A 71 30.24 3.65 5.82
CA ILE A 71 30.39 3.43 4.38
C ILE A 71 29.93 4.67 3.59
N ALA A 72 28.83 5.30 4.01
CA ALA A 72 28.35 6.53 3.38
C ALA A 72 29.41 7.64 3.46
N ASP A 73 30.04 7.82 4.62
CA ASP A 73 31.08 8.83 4.85
C ASP A 73 32.37 8.51 4.08
N GLU A 74 32.82 7.24 4.09
CA GLU A 74 34.03 6.78 3.39
C GLU A 74 33.94 7.04 1.87
N TYR A 75 32.76 6.82 1.28
CA TYR A 75 32.55 6.93 -0.17
C TYR A 75 31.82 8.21 -0.59
N GLY A 76 31.58 9.15 0.34
CA GLY A 76 30.86 10.40 0.06
C GLY A 76 29.45 10.20 -0.50
N LYS A 77 28.71 9.21 0.01
CA LYS A 77 27.32 8.88 -0.37
C LYS A 77 26.35 9.21 0.75
N THR A 78 25.06 9.10 0.46
CA THR A 78 24.00 9.25 1.47
C THR A 78 23.70 7.91 2.14
N LEU A 79 23.37 7.94 3.44
CA LEU A 79 22.96 6.75 4.20
C LEU A 79 21.83 5.99 3.49
N ALA A 80 20.83 6.70 2.97
CA ALA A 80 19.70 6.11 2.24
C ALA A 80 20.16 5.34 0.98
N SER A 81 21.17 5.83 0.27
CA SER A 81 21.74 5.14 -0.91
C SER A 81 22.46 3.85 -0.51
N ILE A 82 23.23 3.86 0.59
CA ILE A 82 23.93 2.68 1.10
C ILE A 82 22.93 1.64 1.61
N MET A 83 21.93 2.06 2.39
CA MET A 83 20.88 1.16 2.89
C MET A 83 20.05 0.54 1.75
N ALA A 84 19.78 1.31 0.68
CA ALA A 84 19.08 0.78 -0.49
C ALA A 84 19.95 -0.22 -1.27
N ALA A 85 21.24 0.05 -1.43
CA ALA A 85 22.19 -0.86 -2.05
C ALA A 85 22.37 -2.17 -1.24
N ALA A 86 22.27 -2.08 0.08
CA ALA A 86 22.29 -3.24 0.99
C ALA A 86 20.95 -4.01 1.04
N GLY A 87 19.91 -3.57 0.32
CA GLY A 87 18.59 -4.19 0.34
C GLY A 87 17.80 -3.96 1.63
N LEU A 88 18.22 -3.00 2.47
CA LEU A 88 17.61 -2.69 3.76
C LEU A 88 16.52 -1.61 3.64
N THR A 89 16.47 -0.90 2.52
CA THR A 89 15.39 0.04 2.17
C THR A 89 15.00 -0.10 0.70
N MET A 90 13.73 0.15 0.41
CA MET A 90 13.22 0.09 -0.96
C MET A 90 13.59 1.38 -1.70
N ARG A 91 14.35 1.28 -2.79
CA ARG A 91 14.63 2.44 -3.65
C ARG A 91 13.36 2.72 -4.46
N ALA A 92 12.67 3.83 -4.18
CA ALA A 92 11.65 4.32 -5.10
C ALA A 92 12.29 4.52 -6.47
N THR A 93 11.67 4.03 -7.54
CA THR A 93 12.17 4.21 -8.90
C THR A 93 12.14 5.70 -9.22
N TRP A 94 13.31 6.34 -9.21
CA TRP A 94 13.48 7.79 -9.25
C TRP A 94 12.75 8.46 -10.45
N ALA A 95 12.62 7.73 -11.56
CA ALA A 95 11.95 8.20 -12.77
C ALA A 95 10.45 8.48 -12.56
N GLU A 96 9.74 7.63 -11.82
CA GLU A 96 8.30 7.84 -11.54
C GLU A 96 8.09 9.04 -10.61
N LEU A 97 9.01 9.26 -9.65
CA LEU A 97 8.95 10.41 -8.76
C LEU A 97 9.15 11.73 -9.53
N ILE A 98 10.17 11.81 -10.40
CA ILE A 98 10.52 13.02 -11.15
C ILE A 98 9.40 13.43 -12.11
N TRP A 99 8.83 12.46 -12.83
CA TRP A 99 7.67 12.70 -13.70
C TRP A 99 6.47 13.19 -12.90
N ASN A 100 6.12 12.52 -11.79
CA ASN A 100 4.98 12.92 -10.97
C ASN A 100 5.13 14.34 -10.38
N MET A 101 6.34 14.72 -9.99
CA MET A 101 6.64 16.08 -9.51
C MET A 101 6.42 17.13 -10.60
N HIS A 102 6.93 16.87 -11.81
CA HIS A 102 6.71 17.73 -12.96
C HIS A 102 5.23 17.86 -13.32
N GLN A 103 4.50 16.73 -13.35
CA GLN A 103 3.07 16.73 -13.67
C GLN A 103 2.27 17.60 -12.71
N ALA A 104 2.54 17.49 -11.40
CA ALA A 104 1.85 18.27 -10.39
C ALA A 104 2.15 19.77 -10.51
N TRP A 105 3.42 20.14 -10.72
CA TRP A 105 3.81 21.54 -10.93
C TRP A 105 3.22 22.11 -12.22
N TYR A 106 3.26 21.36 -13.33
CA TYR A 106 2.75 21.80 -14.63
C TYR A 106 1.25 22.04 -14.57
N ALA A 107 0.50 21.15 -13.90
CA ALA A 107 -0.94 21.33 -13.70
C ALA A 107 -1.29 22.55 -12.84
N GLY A 108 -0.46 22.86 -11.84
CA GLY A 108 -0.65 24.03 -10.97
C GLY A 108 -0.33 25.37 -11.62
N THR A 109 0.66 25.40 -12.52
CA THR A 109 1.15 26.61 -13.18
C THR A 109 0.52 26.86 -14.54
N ASN A 110 0.06 25.81 -15.21
CA ASN A 110 -0.59 25.86 -16.51
C ASN A 110 -1.98 25.17 -16.40
N PRO A 111 -2.96 25.82 -15.75
CA PRO A 111 -4.30 25.27 -15.64
C PRO A 111 -4.92 25.08 -17.01
N LYS A 112 -5.58 23.94 -17.22
CA LYS A 112 -6.29 23.68 -18.47
C LYS A 112 -7.40 24.73 -18.69
N THR A 113 -7.48 25.28 -19.89
CA THR A 113 -8.63 26.13 -20.27
C THR A 113 -9.85 25.25 -20.59
N SER A 114 -11.05 25.82 -20.54
CA SER A 114 -12.31 25.09 -20.81
C SER A 114 -12.35 24.47 -22.21
N ASP A 115 -11.63 25.08 -23.15
CA ASP A 115 -11.73 24.81 -24.58
C ASP A 115 -10.63 23.85 -25.07
N GLU A 116 -9.62 23.56 -24.24
CA GLU A 116 -8.51 22.66 -24.60
C GLU A 116 -8.91 21.18 -24.40
N ASN A 117 -8.68 20.37 -25.44
CA ASN A 117 -8.88 18.92 -25.36
C ASN A 117 -7.90 18.30 -24.35
N MET A 118 -8.38 17.36 -23.53
CA MET A 118 -7.58 16.63 -22.54
C MET A 118 -6.34 15.99 -23.17
N LYS A 119 -6.47 15.42 -24.38
CA LYS A 119 -5.37 14.74 -25.06
C LYS A 119 -4.28 15.73 -25.45
N ASP A 120 -4.66 16.90 -25.95
CA ASP A 120 -3.72 17.93 -26.40
C ASP A 120 -2.98 18.54 -25.20
N TYR A 121 -3.69 18.77 -24.09
CA TYR A 121 -3.09 19.20 -22.82
C TYR A 121 -2.02 18.23 -22.33
N TYR A 122 -2.31 16.91 -22.31
CA TYR A 122 -1.31 15.91 -21.94
C TYR A 122 -0.14 15.83 -22.92
N CYS A 123 -0.39 16.01 -24.22
CA CYS A 123 0.68 16.07 -25.21
C CYS A 123 1.59 17.29 -24.98
N HIS A 124 1.03 18.45 -24.62
CA HIS A 124 1.80 19.64 -24.25
C HIS A 124 2.63 19.41 -22.99
N GLN A 125 2.03 18.86 -21.93
CA GLN A 125 2.73 18.51 -20.69
C GLN A 125 3.89 17.53 -20.95
N MET A 126 3.63 16.47 -21.72
CA MET A 126 4.64 15.46 -22.06
C MET A 126 5.78 16.06 -22.87
N ARG A 127 5.48 16.87 -23.89
CA ARG A 127 6.49 17.55 -24.69
C ARG A 127 7.32 18.50 -23.83
N HIS A 128 6.68 19.24 -22.93
CA HIS A 128 7.38 20.13 -22.01
C HIS A 128 8.33 19.35 -21.09
N TYR A 129 7.90 18.22 -20.55
CA TYR A 129 8.78 17.37 -19.75
C TYR A 129 9.95 16.83 -20.53
N GLU A 130 9.71 16.23 -21.70
CA GLU A 130 10.79 15.65 -22.50
C GLU A 130 11.85 16.69 -22.90
N SER A 131 11.44 17.93 -23.15
CA SER A 131 12.36 19.04 -23.46
C SER A 131 13.08 19.63 -22.24
N HIS A 132 12.63 19.39 -21.01
CA HIS A 132 13.17 20.02 -19.79
C HIS A 132 13.45 19.04 -18.64
N LYS A 133 13.55 17.73 -18.93
CA LYS A 133 13.74 16.68 -17.92
C LYS A 133 15.15 16.65 -17.32
N ASP A 134 16.12 17.24 -18.01
CA ASP A 134 17.51 17.35 -17.56
C ASP A 134 17.61 18.44 -16.47
N LYS A 135 18.12 18.07 -15.29
CA LYS A 135 18.15 18.98 -14.13
C LYS A 135 19.35 19.92 -14.18
N GLU A 136 20.41 19.46 -14.80
CA GLU A 136 21.66 20.17 -14.97
C GLU A 136 21.53 21.24 -16.05
N GLU A 137 20.72 20.96 -17.10
CA GLU A 137 20.40 21.94 -18.15
C GLU A 137 19.34 22.97 -17.69
N PHE A 138 18.38 22.57 -16.85
CA PHE A 138 17.28 23.44 -16.39
C PHE A 138 17.19 23.57 -14.86
N PRO A 139 18.26 24.03 -14.18
CA PRO A 139 18.32 24.02 -12.72
C PRO A 139 17.24 24.90 -12.07
N ASP A 140 16.98 26.10 -12.61
CA ASP A 140 16.02 27.04 -12.04
C ASP A 140 14.58 26.50 -12.08
N LEU A 141 14.19 25.90 -13.21
CA LEU A 141 12.89 25.25 -13.37
C LEU A 141 12.73 24.12 -12.34
N TRP A 142 13.76 23.30 -12.14
CA TRP A 142 13.68 22.20 -11.19
C TRP A 142 13.65 22.68 -9.73
N VAL A 143 14.29 23.80 -9.39
CA VAL A 143 14.14 24.46 -8.08
C VAL A 143 12.67 24.84 -7.85
N GLU A 144 12.00 25.41 -8.85
CA GLU A 144 10.57 25.75 -8.77
C GLU A 144 9.67 24.52 -8.62
N ILE A 145 9.92 23.47 -9.42
CA ILE A 145 9.18 22.21 -9.33
C ILE A 145 9.36 21.59 -7.95
N HIS A 146 10.60 21.54 -7.44
CA HIS A 146 10.90 21.01 -6.12
C HIS A 146 10.23 21.82 -5.01
N LYS A 147 10.23 23.15 -5.10
CA LYS A 147 9.55 24.04 -4.17
C LYS A 147 8.03 23.82 -4.18
N PHE A 148 7.41 23.84 -5.37
CA PHE A 148 5.98 23.61 -5.53
C PHE A 148 5.54 22.24 -5.00
N TRP A 149 6.33 21.20 -5.27
CA TRP A 149 6.06 19.86 -4.76
C TRP A 149 6.16 19.83 -3.24
N SER A 150 7.22 20.39 -2.66
CA SER A 150 7.43 20.48 -1.22
C SER A 150 6.30 21.22 -0.54
N GLU A 151 5.87 22.36 -1.10
CA GLU A 151 4.71 23.12 -0.62
C GLU A 151 3.39 22.37 -0.82
N SER A 152 3.25 21.58 -1.89
CA SER A 152 2.03 20.79 -2.14
C SER A 152 1.89 19.58 -1.23
N ILE A 153 3.00 19.00 -0.76
CA ILE A 153 3.00 17.91 0.23
C ILE A 153 2.97 18.45 1.67
N SER A 154 3.52 19.64 1.92
CA SER A 154 3.57 20.25 3.25
C SER A 154 2.35 21.11 3.56
N SER A 155 1.72 21.70 2.53
CA SER A 155 0.40 22.29 2.67
C SER A 155 -0.56 21.15 2.94
N THR A 156 -1.17 21.15 4.12
CA THR A 156 -2.49 20.56 4.35
C THR A 156 -3.46 21.20 3.36
N LYS A 157 -3.37 20.82 2.08
CA LYS A 157 -4.43 21.09 1.12
C LYS A 157 -5.64 20.39 1.69
N ASP A 158 -6.77 21.07 1.71
CA ASP A 158 -8.08 20.43 1.86
C ASP A 158 -8.11 19.29 0.86
N VAL A 159 -7.81 18.09 1.36
CA VAL A 159 -7.85 16.88 0.58
C VAL A 159 -9.32 16.79 0.19
N SER A 160 -9.61 16.89 -1.10
CA SER A 160 -11.00 16.83 -1.61
C SER A 160 -11.74 15.73 -0.86
N SER A 161 -12.97 15.98 -0.41
CA SER A 161 -13.77 15.05 0.40
C SER A 161 -13.72 13.62 -0.16
N LYS A 162 -13.70 13.48 -1.49
CA LYS A 162 -13.57 12.20 -2.20
C LYS A 162 -12.23 11.49 -1.95
N ALA A 163 -11.13 12.22 -1.94
CA ALA A 163 -9.80 11.69 -1.65
C ALA A 163 -9.65 11.30 -0.17
N MET A 164 -10.21 12.08 0.77
CA MET A 164 -10.25 11.72 2.19
C MET A 164 -11.03 10.42 2.43
N VAL A 165 -12.22 10.32 1.84
CA VAL A 165 -13.03 9.10 1.89
C VAL A 165 -12.26 7.91 1.32
N GLY A 166 -11.60 8.09 0.17
CA GLY A 166 -10.77 7.04 -0.45
C GLY A 166 -9.63 6.57 0.46
N GLN A 167 -8.95 7.50 1.13
CA GLN A 167 -7.89 7.19 2.08
C GLN A 167 -8.41 6.44 3.32
N LEU A 168 -9.52 6.88 3.91
CA LEU A 168 -10.16 6.23 5.05
C LEU A 168 -10.61 4.80 4.71
N MET A 169 -11.22 4.60 3.55
CA MET A 169 -11.60 3.27 3.06
C MET A 169 -10.36 2.38 2.87
N THR A 170 -9.32 2.88 2.20
CA THR A 170 -8.07 2.13 1.98
C THR A 170 -7.39 1.75 3.31
N CYS A 171 -7.38 2.68 4.27
CA CYS A 171 -6.89 2.44 5.62
C CYS A 171 -7.67 1.31 6.31
N ARG A 172 -9.01 1.40 6.31
CA ARG A 172 -9.90 0.40 6.91
C ARG A 172 -9.72 -0.98 6.26
N ASP A 173 -9.61 -1.03 4.94
CA ASP A 173 -9.45 -2.28 4.19
C ASP A 173 -8.09 -2.92 4.48
N SER A 174 -7.03 -2.11 4.58
CA SER A 174 -5.69 -2.58 4.95
C SER A 174 -5.67 -3.20 6.36
N PHE A 175 -6.31 -2.54 7.33
CA PHE A 175 -6.44 -3.08 8.68
C PHE A 175 -7.35 -4.29 8.76
N THR A 176 -8.42 -4.33 7.96
CA THR A 176 -9.29 -5.51 7.81
C THR A 176 -8.50 -6.71 7.31
N GLN A 177 -7.69 -6.54 6.26
CA GLN A 177 -6.87 -7.60 5.68
C GLN A 177 -5.82 -8.10 6.67
N ALA A 178 -5.16 -7.19 7.40
CA ALA A 178 -4.22 -7.56 8.46
C ALA A 178 -4.93 -8.36 9.56
N ALA A 179 -6.06 -7.84 10.07
CA ALA A 179 -6.86 -8.52 11.08
C ALA A 179 -7.37 -9.90 10.60
N GLN A 180 -7.72 -10.02 9.33
CA GLN A 180 -8.21 -11.28 8.74
C GLN A 180 -7.10 -12.32 8.64
N THR A 181 -5.88 -11.88 8.35
CA THR A 181 -4.71 -12.76 8.36
C THR A 181 -4.50 -13.36 9.75
N TRP A 182 -4.60 -12.55 10.81
CA TRP A 182 -4.55 -13.03 12.20
C TRP A 182 -5.68 -14.00 12.54
N CYS A 183 -6.90 -13.72 12.06
CA CYS A 183 -8.04 -14.61 12.28
C CYS A 183 -7.85 -15.97 11.60
N ASN A 184 -7.37 -15.99 10.35
CA ASN A 184 -7.25 -17.20 9.55
C ASN A 184 -6.08 -18.09 9.98
N VAL A 185 -4.97 -17.49 10.43
CA VAL A 185 -3.73 -18.23 10.74
C VAL A 185 -3.69 -18.65 12.21
N GLU A 186 -4.17 -17.80 13.12
CA GLU A 186 -3.95 -17.98 14.57
C GLU A 186 -5.26 -18.09 15.37
N ASN A 187 -6.44 -18.08 14.73
CA ASN A 187 -7.75 -17.95 15.39
C ASN A 187 -7.85 -16.72 16.31
N ILE A 188 -7.10 -15.65 16.00
CA ILE A 188 -7.12 -14.40 16.76
C ILE A 188 -8.11 -13.43 16.12
N HIS A 189 -9.16 -13.08 16.87
CA HIS A 189 -10.16 -12.11 16.41
C HIS A 189 -9.72 -10.69 16.76
N VAL A 190 -9.32 -9.93 15.74
CA VAL A 190 -8.96 -8.50 15.87
C VAL A 190 -10.09 -7.65 15.28
N PHE A 191 -10.50 -6.62 16.02
CA PHE A 191 -11.40 -5.57 15.56
C PHE A 191 -10.95 -4.21 16.11
N GLY A 192 -11.34 -3.14 15.43
CA GLY A 192 -11.02 -1.76 15.83
C GLY A 192 -11.81 -0.77 15.00
N CYS A 193 -11.56 0.53 15.18
CA CYS A 193 -12.22 1.58 14.41
C CYS A 193 -11.19 2.51 13.77
N VAL A 194 -11.54 3.05 12.60
CA VAL A 194 -10.88 4.18 11.97
C VAL A 194 -11.81 5.38 12.16
N ILE A 195 -11.30 6.45 12.78
CA ILE A 195 -12.03 7.68 13.09
C ILE A 195 -11.34 8.83 12.36
N ASP A 196 -12.13 9.61 11.64
CA ASP A 196 -11.66 10.88 11.07
C ASP A 196 -11.86 12.00 12.10
N SER A 197 -10.78 12.69 12.45
CA SER A 197 -10.83 13.87 13.32
C SER A 197 -11.03 15.18 12.55
N GLY A 198 -11.08 15.11 11.21
CA GLY A 198 -11.37 16.26 10.34
C GLY A 198 -12.78 16.83 10.51
N ASN A 199 -13.06 17.91 9.77
CA ASN A 199 -14.38 18.54 9.70
C ASN A 199 -15.18 18.12 8.44
N ASP A 200 -14.63 17.20 7.64
CA ASP A 200 -15.27 16.77 6.40
C ASP A 200 -16.40 15.77 6.68
N LYS A 201 -17.64 16.16 6.34
CA LYS A 201 -18.82 15.33 6.61
C LYS A 201 -18.82 14.02 5.80
N ALA A 202 -18.23 14.00 4.61
CA ALA A 202 -18.19 12.77 3.80
C ALA A 202 -17.15 11.79 4.35
N ALA A 203 -16.00 12.29 4.81
CA ALA A 203 -14.98 11.52 5.51
C ALA A 203 -15.53 10.91 6.81
N HIS A 204 -16.31 11.67 7.59
CA HIS A 204 -17.03 11.11 8.73
C HIS A 204 -17.99 9.97 8.38
N GLN A 205 -18.61 9.96 7.20
CA GLN A 205 -19.42 8.82 6.77
C GLN A 205 -18.59 7.59 6.38
N ALA A 206 -17.31 7.78 6.03
CA ALA A 206 -16.40 6.70 5.70
C ALA A 206 -15.69 6.09 6.92
N GLN A 207 -15.75 6.76 8.07
CA GLN A 207 -15.26 6.23 9.34
C GLN A 207 -16.04 4.97 9.74
N GLY A 208 -15.43 4.08 10.51
CA GLY A 208 -16.13 2.86 10.91
C GLY A 208 -15.23 1.78 11.50
N ILE A 209 -15.88 0.67 11.83
CA ILE A 209 -15.22 -0.50 12.39
C ILE A 209 -14.58 -1.35 11.29
N PHE A 210 -13.39 -1.87 11.56
CA PHE A 210 -12.80 -2.97 10.83
C PHE A 210 -12.76 -4.22 11.71
N SER A 211 -12.82 -5.39 11.08
CA SER A 211 -12.70 -6.68 11.76
C SER A 211 -12.09 -7.70 10.82
N GLY A 212 -11.20 -8.53 11.35
CA GLY A 212 -10.62 -9.65 10.61
C GLY A 212 -11.56 -10.82 10.39
N SER A 213 -12.66 -10.88 11.13
CA SER A 213 -13.61 -11.99 11.06
C SER A 213 -15.04 -11.49 10.86
N SER A 214 -15.83 -12.21 10.07
CA SER A 214 -17.26 -11.96 9.96
C SER A 214 -18.00 -12.22 11.29
N LEU A 215 -17.39 -12.97 12.21
CA LEU A 215 -17.95 -13.26 13.53
C LEU A 215 -18.10 -11.98 14.38
N CYS A 216 -17.11 -11.07 14.36
CA CYS A 216 -17.23 -9.81 15.12
C CYS A 216 -18.30 -8.90 14.51
N THR A 217 -18.41 -8.83 13.19
CA THR A 217 -19.48 -8.10 12.49
C THR A 217 -20.86 -8.69 12.81
N GLN A 218 -20.95 -10.03 12.88
CA GLN A 218 -22.17 -10.74 13.27
C GLN A 218 -22.51 -10.56 14.76
N LEU A 219 -21.51 -10.52 15.65
CA LEU A 219 -21.70 -10.29 17.08
C LEU A 219 -22.23 -8.87 17.34
N ALA A 220 -21.71 -7.88 16.63
CA ALA A 220 -22.19 -6.52 16.74
C ALA A 220 -23.65 -6.38 16.26
N GLY A 221 -24.00 -7.06 15.16
CA GLY A 221 -25.39 -7.12 14.66
C GLY A 221 -26.33 -7.94 15.56
N LYS A 222 -25.86 -9.04 16.18
CA LYS A 222 -26.67 -9.93 17.03
C LYS A 222 -26.84 -9.44 18.48
N ARG A 223 -25.90 -8.66 19.02
CA ARG A 223 -25.92 -8.22 20.45
C ARG A 223 -26.42 -6.80 20.69
N GLN A 224 -27.19 -6.19 19.78
CA GLN A 224 -27.69 -4.81 19.94
C GLN A 224 -26.60 -3.81 20.34
N THR A 225 -25.33 -4.07 19.96
CA THR A 225 -24.26 -3.14 20.30
C THR A 225 -24.39 -1.97 19.33
N ASP A 226 -24.79 -0.83 19.86
CA ASP A 226 -24.92 0.41 19.11
C ASP A 226 -23.52 0.93 18.74
N ILE A 227 -22.97 0.34 17.67
CA ILE A 227 -21.67 0.69 17.09
C ILE A 227 -21.63 2.18 16.77
N THR A 228 -22.74 2.75 16.29
CA THR A 228 -22.85 4.17 15.99
C THR A 228 -22.61 4.99 17.25
N ARG A 229 -23.29 4.66 18.36
CA ARG A 229 -23.08 5.36 19.64
C ARG A 229 -21.65 5.20 20.18
N LEU A 230 -21.02 4.04 19.98
CA LEU A 230 -19.62 3.85 20.35
C LEU A 230 -18.68 4.71 19.50
N LEU A 231 -18.89 4.74 18.18
CA LEU A 231 -18.10 5.57 17.27
C LEU A 231 -18.29 7.05 17.58
N ASP A 232 -19.51 7.50 17.85
CA ASP A 232 -19.82 8.89 18.22
C ASP A 232 -19.11 9.27 19.54
N TYR A 233 -19.15 8.38 20.55
CA TYR A 233 -18.45 8.58 21.82
C TYR A 233 -16.93 8.68 21.62
N LEU A 234 -16.33 7.75 20.89
CA LEU A 234 -14.89 7.75 20.62
C LEU A 234 -14.48 8.97 19.79
N THR A 235 -15.29 9.36 18.80
CA THR A 235 -15.06 10.58 18.00
C THR A 235 -15.09 11.83 18.87
N THR A 236 -16.00 11.89 19.86
CA THR A 236 -16.09 13.01 20.82
C THR A 236 -14.87 13.09 21.73
N ILE A 237 -14.22 11.97 22.07
CA ILE A 237 -12.99 11.97 22.89
C ILE A 237 -11.77 12.39 22.08
N ILE A 238 -11.73 11.99 20.80
CA ILE A 238 -10.56 12.19 19.93
C ILE A 238 -10.52 13.62 19.35
N LYS A 239 -11.67 14.28 19.22
CA LYS A 239 -11.77 15.70 18.86
C LYS A 239 -11.49 16.60 20.07
#